data_AF-A0A180FGG0-F1
#
_entry.id   AF-A0A180FGG0-F1
#
_cell.length_a   1.000
_cell.length_b   1.000
_cell.length_c   1.000
_cell.angle_alpha   90.00
_cell.angle_beta   90.00
_cell.angle_gamma   90.00
#
_symmetry.space_group_name_H-M   'P 1'
#
loop_
_entity.id
_entity.type
_entity.pdbx_description
1 polymer ?
#
loop_
_entity_poly.entity_id
_entity_poly.type
_entity_poly.pdbx_seq_one_letter_code
_entity_poly.pdbx_strand_id
1 'polypeptide(L)' 'MKQAAGIDISKDGFHACLKEQADDGRVKIKRSRSFPNDFEGFKSFLEWSGKGMFKGMSLKFVPEATGCY' A
#
# COMPACT_ATOMS: atom_id res chain seq x y z
N MET A 1 -11.13 12.05 -6.16
CA MET A 1 -9.92 11.52 -5.47
C MET A 1 -9.69 10.03 -5.76
N LYS A 2 -8.43 9.62 -5.99
CA LYS A 2 -8.02 8.22 -6.20
C LYS A 2 -6.97 7.81 -5.18
N GLN A 3 -6.99 6.56 -4.71
CA GLN A 3 -5.96 6.02 -3.80
C GLN A 3 -5.36 4.74 -4.35
N ALA A 4 -4.06 4.56 -4.20
CA ALA A 4 -3.36 3.33 -4.57
C ALA A 4 -2.26 3.02 -3.56
N ALA A 5 -2.05 1.73 -3.29
CA ALA A 5 -0.93 1.21 -2.52
C ALA A 5 0.03 0.50 -3.47
N GLY A 6 1.23 1.06 -3.67
CA GLY A 6 2.34 0.33 -4.29
C GLY A 6 2.97 -0.59 -3.26
N ILE A 7 3.22 -1.84 -3.61
CA ILE A 7 3.77 -2.85 -2.71
C ILE A 7 4.97 -3.46 -3.41
N ASP A 8 6.14 -3.36 -2.79
CA ASP A 8 7.38 -4.00 -3.23
C ASP A 8 7.67 -5.17 -2.28
N ILE A 9 7.63 -6.39 -2.80
CA ILE A 9 7.69 -7.63 -2.01
C ILE A 9 9.03 -8.32 -2.25
N SER A 10 9.76 -8.55 -1.16
CA SER A 10 10.99 -9.34 -1.09
C SER A 10 10.76 -10.61 -0.25
N LYS A 11 11.78 -11.47 -0.14
CA LYS A 11 11.71 -12.72 0.62
C LYS A 11 11.32 -12.50 2.08
N ASP A 12 12.02 -11.60 2.79
CA ASP A 12 11.89 -11.41 4.24
C ASP A 12 10.80 -10.41 4.63
N GLY A 13 10.41 -9.54 3.69
CA GLY A 13 9.48 -8.45 3.97
C GLY A 13 8.97 -7.77 2.71
N PHE A 14 8.02 -6.86 2.89
CA PHE A 14 7.54 -6.00 1.82
C PHE A 14 7.39 -4.56 2.28
N HIS A 15 7.65 -3.64 1.37
CA HIS A 15 7.44 -2.21 1.57
C HIS A 15 6.17 -1.76 0.88
N ALA A 16 5.28 -1.09 1.62
CA ALA A 16 4.06 -0.56 1.05
C ALA A 16 4.03 0.98 1.12
N CYS A 17 3.56 1.60 0.04
CA CYS A 17 3.48 3.05 -0.11
C CYS A 17 2.08 3.46 -0.60
N LEU A 18 1.34 4.18 0.24
CA LEU A 18 0.00 4.67 -0.07
C LEU A 18 0.10 6.07 -0.70
N LYS A 19 -0.31 6.17 -1.97
CA LYS A 19 -0.45 7.43 -2.69
C LYS A 19 -1.91 7.82 -2.85
N GLU A 20 -2.16 9.12 -2.79
CA GLU A 20 -3.44 9.73 -3.12
C GLU A 20 -3.27 10.71 -4.28
N GLN A 21 -4.24 10.73 -5.18
CA GLN A 21 -4.34 11.70 -6.24
C GLN A 21 -5.61 12.54 -6.04
N ALA A 22 -5.44 13.85 -5.89
CA ALA A 22 -6.53 14.82 -5.87
C ALA A 22 -7.14 14.98 -7.27
N ASP A 23 -8.34 15.55 -7.35
CA ASP A 23 -9.05 15.77 -8.61
C ASP A 23 -8.33 16.80 -9.51
N ASP A 24 -7.53 17.70 -8.92
CA ASP A 24 -6.59 18.61 -9.59
C ASP A 24 -5.32 17.89 -10.14
N GLY A 25 -5.27 16.56 -10.07
CA GLY A 25 -4.15 15.75 -10.56
C GLY A 25 -2.94 15.66 -9.62
N ARG A 26 -2.88 16.50 -8.58
CA ARG A 26 -1.79 16.49 -7.57
C ARG A 26 -1.70 15.14 -6.87
N VAL A 27 -0.51 14.53 -6.88
CA VAL A 27 -0.21 13.27 -6.20
C VAL A 27 0.56 13.54 -4.92
N LYS A 28 0.16 12.86 -3.84
CA LYS A 28 0.88 12.90 -2.55
C LYS A 28 1.05 11.51 -1.99
N ILE A 29 2.22 11.24 -1.43
CA ILE A 29 2.43 10.07 -0.59
C ILE A 29 1.86 10.38 0.78
N LYS A 30 0.90 9.58 1.24
CA LYS A 30 0.30 9.78 2.55
C LYS A 30 1.03 9.03 3.63
N ARG A 31 1.45 7.81 3.33
CA ARG A 31 1.99 6.86 4.29
C ARG A 31 2.89 5.87 3.57
N SER A 32 3.97 5.48 4.21
CA SER A 32 4.79 4.32 3.84
C SER A 32 5.06 3.49 5.09
N ARG A 33 5.14 2.17 4.94
CA ARG A 33 5.46 1.24 6.02
C ARG A 33 6.01 -0.07 5.46
N SER A 34 6.97 -0.65 6.16
CA SER A 34 7.45 -2.00 5.88
C SER A 34 6.73 -3.02 6.77
N PHE A 35 6.49 -4.21 6.22
CA PHE A 35 5.83 -5.34 6.86
C PHE A 35 6.66 -6.60 6.61
N PRO A 36 6.59 -7.59 7.50
CA PRO A 36 7.23 -8.88 7.23
C PRO A 36 6.41 -9.67 6.18
N ASN A 37 7.08 -10.53 5.41
CA ASN A 37 6.44 -11.31 4.34
C ASN A 37 5.81 -12.59 4.90
N ASP A 38 4.90 -12.41 5.85
CA ASP A 38 4.14 -13.48 6.50
C ASP A 38 2.69 -13.06 6.72
N PHE A 39 1.87 -14.00 7.18
CA PHE A 39 0.43 -13.80 7.36
C PHE A 39 0.11 -12.61 8.28
N GLU A 40 0.85 -12.43 9.37
CA GLU A 40 0.62 -11.32 10.32
C GLU A 40 1.04 -9.98 9.71
N GLY A 41 2.08 -9.97 8.89
CA GLY A 41 2.48 -8.83 8.08
C GLY A 41 1.40 -8.40 7.09
N PHE A 42 0.79 -9.34 6.36
CA PHE A 42 -0.32 -9.04 5.44
C PHE A 42 -1.58 -8.56 6.17
N LYS A 43 -1.91 -9.15 7.33
CA LYS A 43 -3.03 -8.68 8.16
C LYS A 43 -2.81 -7.24 8.64
N SER A 44 -1.62 -6.97 9.18
CA SER A 44 -1.21 -5.62 9.60
C SER A 44 -1.22 -4.61 8.45
N PHE A 45 -0.87 -5.06 7.24
CA PHE A 45 -0.91 -4.25 6.03
C PHE A 45 -2.34 -3.88 5.61
N LEU A 46 -3.28 -4.83 5.65
CA LEU A 46 -4.70 -4.56 5.37
C LEU A 46 -5.30 -3.55 6.34
N GLU A 47 -5.01 -3.69 7.64
CA GLU A 47 -5.45 -2.72 8.64
C GLU A 47 -4.81 -1.34 8.43
N TRP A 48 -3.51 -1.30 8.13
CA TRP A 48 -2.80 -0.04 7.86
C TRP A 48 -3.31 0.67 6.61
N SER A 49 -3.62 -0.06 5.55
CA SER A 49 -4.09 0.48 4.27
C SER A 49 -5.53 0.98 4.36
N GLY A 50 -6.38 0.33 5.17
CA GLY A 50 -7.76 0.75 5.42
C GLY A 50 -7.93 1.98 6.33
N LYS A 51 -6.95 2.27 7.22
CA LYS A 51 -7.02 3.44 8.11
C LYS A 51 -7.25 4.72 7.29
N GLY A 52 -8.22 5.56 7.64
CA GLY A 52 -8.43 6.84 6.95
C GLY A 52 -8.92 6.76 5.49
N MET A 53 -9.43 5.60 5.05
CA MET A 53 -10.22 5.53 3.82
C MET A 53 -11.54 6.28 3.98
N PHE A 54 -11.89 7.10 2.98
CA PHE A 54 -13.20 7.76 2.96
C PHE A 54 -14.27 6.79 2.47
N LYS A 55 -15.47 6.89 3.03
CA LYS A 55 -16.62 6.05 2.68
C LYS A 55 -16.92 6.21 1.18
N GLY A 56 -16.81 5.12 0.41
CA GLY A 56 -17.04 5.10 -1.03
C GLY A 56 -15.79 5.22 -1.92
N MET A 57 -14.58 5.34 -1.37
CA MET A 57 -13.34 5.26 -2.17
C MET A 57 -12.85 3.80 -2.30
N SER A 58 -12.43 3.44 -3.51
CA SER A 58 -11.76 2.17 -3.80
C SER A 58 -10.24 2.34 -3.72
N LEU A 59 -9.59 1.48 -2.93
CA LEU A 59 -8.13 1.40 -2.86
C LEU A 59 -7.64 0.33 -3.82
N LYS A 60 -6.71 0.69 -4.71
CA LYS A 60 -6.05 -0.25 -5.62
C LYS A 60 -4.71 -0.70 -5.04
N PHE A 61 -4.48 -2.01 -5.01
CA PHE A 61 -3.20 -2.59 -4.63
C PHE A 61 -2.40 -2.94 -5.89
N VAL A 62 -1.14 -2.51 -5.93
CA VAL A 62 -0.22 -2.75 -7.06
C VAL A 62 1.02 -3.44 -6.52
N PRO A 63 1.02 -4.79 -6.45
CA PRO A 63 2.18 -5.56 -5.99
C PRO A 63 3.21 -5.77 -7.09
N GLU A 64 4.48 -5.64 -6.72
CA GLU A 64 5.66 -6.01 -7.47
C GLU A 64 6.46 -6.99 -6.60
N ALA A 65 6.71 -8.20 -7.10
CA ALA A 65 7.54 -9.18 -6.41
C ALA A 65 8.91 -9.20 -7.08
N THR A 66 9.97 -8.92 -6.32
CA THR A 66 11.33 -9.07 -6.80
C THR A 66 11.74 -10.54 -6.70
N GLY A 67 12.32 -11.08 -7.79
CA GLY A 67 12.71 -12.48 -7.89
C GLY A 67 13.66 -12.89 -6.77
N CYS A 68 13.52 -14.12 -6.28
CA CYS A 68 14.39 -14.69 -5.25
C CYS A 68 15.84 -14.75 -5.77
N TYR A 69 16.74 -13.97 -5.15
CA TYR A 69 18.19 -14.20 -5.20
C TYR A 69 18.61 -15.10 -4.03
#